data_AF-A0A6A4X1M1-F1
#
_entry.id   AF-A0A6A4X1M1-F1
#
_cell.length_a   1.000
_cell.length_b   1.000
_cell.length_c   1.000
_cell.angle_alpha   90.00
_cell.angle_beta   90.00
_cell.angle_gamma   90.00
#
_symmetry.space_group_name_H-M   'P 1'
#
loop_
_entity.id
_entity.type
_entity.pdbx_description
1 polymer ?
#
loop_
_entity_poly.entity_id
_entity_poly.type
_entity_poly.pdbx_seq_one_letter_code
_entity_poly.pdbx_strand_id
1 'polypeptide(L)'
;MCDAPKINLVNMYVPPIRRGDLTDTRVQNFNPDHWPAGERTFICADINGHSPAWDRHTEEDELGRTVGEWCDGANFMAANTGEPTRQSRAEPYTLSAPDVTLHHGPAAQTGVLADRVWQRLLDLADRGTHTSLQWVPGHAGLPGNELADEIAREAANLEQHDVPIDLPSAKARLRRHAHREWEQRLQPTRYALQNGVRRPPTAERLGLSRRECVEAARLRTGHSLMLREYRHRIGLEDDPTCPECGLEDETLTHLLTDCPARADARRRIFGEDEPEIKEALGDPTKLVELLRRLGRL
;
A
#
# COMPACT_ATOMS: atom_id res chain seq x y z
N MET A 1 -13.60 -20.14 -19.25
CA MET A 1 -12.82 -19.92 -18.01
C MET A 1 -13.75 -19.28 -17.01
N CYS A 2 -14.24 -20.04 -16.03
CA CYS A 2 -15.12 -19.51 -15.00
C CYS A 2 -14.26 -18.71 -14.01
N ASP A 3 -14.49 -17.40 -13.95
CA ASP A 3 -13.82 -16.48 -13.04
C ASP A 3 -14.05 -16.96 -11.59
N ALA A 4 -12.99 -17.17 -10.81
CA ALA A 4 -13.18 -17.44 -9.39
C ALA A 4 -13.92 -16.25 -8.77
N PRO A 5 -14.86 -16.53 -7.86
CA PRO A 5 -15.76 -15.50 -7.45
C PRO A 5 -15.01 -14.48 -6.59
N LYS A 6 -15.15 -13.20 -6.98
CA LYS A 6 -14.45 -12.07 -6.37
C LYS A 6 -15.29 -11.56 -5.20
N ILE A 7 -14.65 -11.40 -4.05
CA ILE A 7 -15.20 -10.59 -2.96
C ILE A 7 -14.88 -9.13 -3.28
N ASN A 8 -15.89 -8.28 -3.28
CA ASN A 8 -15.74 -6.85 -3.51
C ASN A 8 -15.68 -6.16 -2.15
N LEU A 9 -14.50 -5.67 -1.78
CA LEU A 9 -14.36 -4.79 -0.62
C LEU A 9 -14.44 -3.35 -1.10
N VAL A 10 -15.37 -2.61 -0.55
CA VAL A 10 -15.67 -1.26 -0.99
C VAL A 10 -15.52 -0.35 0.21
N ASN A 11 -14.42 0.40 0.23
CA ASN A 11 -14.19 1.41 1.24
C ASN A 11 -14.82 2.72 0.77
N MET A 12 -15.68 3.31 1.60
CA MET A 12 -16.36 4.55 1.26
C MET A 12 -16.23 5.59 2.38
N TYR A 13 -16.29 6.84 1.96
CA TYR A 13 -16.33 7.97 2.87
C TYR A 13 -17.42 8.92 2.39
N VAL A 14 -18.42 9.14 3.23
CA VAL A 14 -19.45 10.15 3.00
C VAL A 14 -19.11 11.33 3.91
N PRO A 15 -18.68 12.48 3.34
CA PRO A 15 -18.25 13.60 4.14
C PRO A 15 -19.41 14.15 4.99
N PRO A 16 -19.15 14.50 6.26
CA PRO A 16 -20.17 15.08 7.12
C PRO A 16 -20.55 16.48 6.65
N ILE A 17 -21.83 16.80 6.78
CA ILE A 17 -22.34 18.17 6.67
C ILE A 17 -22.54 18.68 8.09
N ARG A 18 -21.88 19.80 8.41
CA ARG A 18 -21.92 20.36 9.77
C ARG A 18 -23.23 21.13 9.95
N ARG A 19 -24.28 20.44 10.40
CA ARG A 19 -25.55 21.08 10.75
C ARG A 19 -25.28 22.16 11.82
N GLY A 20 -25.56 23.42 11.49
CA GLY A 20 -25.36 24.58 12.36
C GLY A 20 -24.20 25.51 11.99
N ASP A 21 -23.32 25.10 11.06
CA ASP A 21 -22.33 25.99 10.47
C ASP A 21 -22.96 26.72 9.27
N LEU A 22 -23.36 27.98 9.45
CA LEU A 22 -23.98 28.80 8.40
C LEU A 22 -23.06 29.04 7.19
N THR A 23 -21.77 28.70 7.30
CA THR A 23 -20.81 28.77 6.19
C THR A 23 -20.76 27.48 5.37
N ASP A 24 -21.30 26.37 5.89
CA ASP A 24 -21.38 25.08 5.19
C ASP A 24 -22.61 25.03 4.29
N THR A 25 -22.43 25.46 3.04
CA THR A 25 -23.49 25.50 2.01
C THR A 25 -23.64 24.19 1.23
N ARG A 26 -22.95 23.12 1.65
CA ARG A 26 -22.95 21.83 0.96
C ARG A 26 -24.29 21.13 1.17
N VAL A 27 -24.77 20.44 0.15
CA VAL A 27 -25.98 19.58 0.18
C VAL A 27 -25.53 18.13 0.13
N GLN A 28 -26.14 17.26 0.95
CA GLN A 28 -25.83 15.83 0.95
C GLN A 28 -26.53 15.19 -0.24
N ASN A 29 -25.82 15.07 -1.36
CA ASN A 29 -26.32 14.41 -2.57
C ASN A 29 -26.01 12.91 -2.60
N PHE A 30 -25.72 12.32 -1.43
CA PHE A 30 -25.45 10.91 -1.30
C PHE A 30 -26.74 10.10 -1.57
N ASN A 31 -26.64 9.12 -2.47
CA ASN A 31 -27.71 8.16 -2.74
C ASN A 31 -27.12 6.73 -2.65
N PRO A 32 -27.58 5.89 -1.70
CA PRO A 32 -27.08 4.53 -1.54
C PRO A 32 -27.46 3.59 -2.70
N ASP A 33 -28.41 3.93 -3.58
CA ASP A 33 -28.71 3.15 -4.79
C ASP A 33 -27.52 3.05 -5.76
N HIS A 34 -26.54 3.95 -5.62
CA HIS A 34 -25.30 3.91 -6.38
C HIS A 34 -24.23 3.00 -5.73
N TRP A 35 -24.52 2.42 -4.57
CA TRP A 35 -23.64 1.44 -3.95
C TRP A 35 -23.67 0.10 -4.69
N PRO A 36 -22.54 -0.61 -4.72
CA PRO A 36 -22.47 -1.94 -5.32
C PRO A 36 -23.23 -2.96 -4.45
N ALA A 37 -24.45 -3.32 -4.83
CA ALA A 37 -25.30 -4.28 -4.12
C ALA A 37 -25.01 -5.77 -4.47
N GLY A 38 -23.76 -6.11 -4.78
CA GLY A 38 -23.39 -7.48 -5.14
C GLY A 38 -23.42 -8.43 -3.93
N GLU A 39 -23.86 -9.68 -4.15
CA GLU A 39 -23.91 -10.71 -3.10
C GLU A 39 -22.58 -10.92 -2.37
N ARG A 40 -21.45 -10.68 -3.04
CA ARG A 40 -20.10 -10.85 -2.46
C ARG A 40 -19.44 -9.52 -2.12
N THR A 41 -20.24 -8.50 -1.87
CA THR A 41 -19.76 -7.16 -1.53
C THR A 41 -19.78 -6.93 -0.03
N PHE A 42 -18.68 -6.41 0.50
CA PHE A 42 -18.62 -5.77 1.81
C PHE A 42 -18.38 -4.28 1.59
N ILE A 43 -19.23 -3.47 2.21
CA ILE A 43 -19.10 -2.03 2.20
C ILE A 43 -18.62 -1.61 3.58
N CYS A 44 -17.42 -1.06 3.67
CA CYS A 44 -16.90 -0.45 4.89
C CYS A 44 -16.93 1.05 4.66
N ALA A 45 -17.77 1.76 5.39
CA ALA A 45 -18.04 3.17 5.09
C ALA A 45 -17.99 4.01 6.37
N ASP A 46 -17.18 5.06 6.35
CA ASP A 46 -17.35 6.17 7.28
C ASP A 46 -18.42 7.09 6.68
N ILE A 47 -19.68 6.84 7.07
CA ILE A 47 -20.85 7.49 6.49
C ILE A 47 -21.18 8.81 7.18
N ASN A 48 -20.65 9.05 8.39
CA ASN A 48 -21.04 10.18 9.22
C ASN A 48 -22.57 10.29 9.41
N GLY A 49 -23.22 9.15 9.57
CA GLY A 49 -24.67 9.02 9.73
C GLY A 49 -25.02 7.96 10.78
N HIS A 50 -26.14 8.17 11.46
CA HIS A 50 -26.57 7.36 12.61
C HIS A 50 -27.90 6.66 12.30
N SER A 51 -27.95 5.34 12.53
CA SER A 51 -29.17 4.52 12.44
C SER A 51 -29.18 3.47 13.53
N PRO A 52 -30.37 3.09 14.07
CA PRO A 52 -30.48 2.01 15.04
C PRO A 52 -29.90 0.68 14.56
N ALA A 53 -29.74 0.49 13.24
CA ALA A 53 -29.17 -0.70 12.65
C ALA A 53 -27.66 -0.89 12.98
N TRP A 54 -26.91 0.17 13.27
CA TRP A 54 -25.47 0.08 13.58
C TRP A 54 -24.99 0.99 14.72
N ASP A 55 -25.74 2.02 15.06
CA ASP A 55 -25.46 2.95 16.16
C ASP A 55 -26.63 2.99 17.14
N ARG A 56 -26.47 2.31 18.27
CA ARG A 56 -27.47 2.29 19.36
C ARG A 56 -27.34 3.46 20.34
N HIS A 57 -26.32 4.29 20.18
CA HIS A 57 -25.94 5.32 21.16
C HIS A 57 -26.38 6.72 20.76
N THR A 58 -26.64 6.94 19.47
CA THR A 58 -27.06 8.21 18.89
C THR A 58 -28.43 8.07 18.20
N GLU A 59 -29.26 9.11 18.25
CA GLU A 59 -30.54 9.11 17.53
C GLU A 59 -30.34 9.03 16.00
N GLU A 60 -31.33 8.43 15.33
CA GLU A 60 -31.29 8.29 13.87
C GLU A 60 -31.30 9.64 13.16
N ASP A 61 -30.37 9.84 12.22
CA ASP A 61 -30.40 10.98 11.31
C ASP A 61 -30.92 10.60 9.91
N GLU A 62 -31.13 11.62 9.08
CA GLU A 62 -31.69 11.45 7.73
C GLU A 62 -30.81 10.58 6.81
N LEU A 63 -29.49 10.68 6.95
CA LEU A 63 -28.55 9.90 6.15
C LEU A 63 -28.55 8.44 6.61
N GLY A 64 -28.55 8.20 7.91
CA GLY A 64 -28.64 6.87 8.50
C GLY A 64 -29.96 6.18 8.19
N ARG A 65 -31.09 6.89 8.23
CA ARG A 65 -32.38 6.33 7.78
C ARG A 65 -32.33 5.91 6.32
N THR A 66 -31.82 6.79 5.45
CA THR A 66 -31.72 6.52 4.00
C THR A 66 -30.87 5.27 3.72
N VAL A 67 -29.75 5.11 4.42
CA VAL A 67 -28.89 3.93 4.29
C VAL A 67 -29.55 2.68 4.89
N GLY A 68 -30.28 2.81 6.02
CA GLY A 68 -31.01 1.70 6.64
C GLY A 68 -32.11 1.14 5.74
N GLU A 69 -32.95 2.00 5.16
CA GLU A 69 -34.01 1.60 4.22
C GLU A 69 -33.41 0.93 2.96
N TRP A 70 -32.28 1.44 2.47
CA TRP A 70 -31.56 0.80 1.36
C TRP A 70 -31.05 -0.60 1.73
N CYS A 71 -30.54 -0.80 2.95
CA CYS A 71 -30.07 -2.12 3.39
C CYS A 71 -31.19 -3.15 3.36
N ASP A 72 -32.40 -2.78 3.84
CA ASP A 72 -33.58 -3.64 3.81
C ASP A 72 -33.98 -4.02 2.37
N GLY A 73 -33.95 -3.05 1.45
CA GLY A 73 -34.27 -3.27 0.04
C GLY A 73 -33.21 -4.06 -0.74
N ALA A 74 -31.93 -3.86 -0.40
CA ALA A 74 -30.78 -4.45 -1.09
C ALA A 74 -30.30 -5.78 -0.46
N ASN A 75 -30.95 -6.24 0.62
CA ASN A 75 -30.56 -7.42 1.41
C ASN A 75 -29.14 -7.35 2.00
N PHE A 76 -28.78 -6.15 2.48
CA PHE A 76 -27.56 -5.89 3.23
C PHE A 76 -27.85 -5.79 4.73
N MET A 77 -26.87 -6.14 5.55
CA MET A 77 -26.95 -6.06 7.00
C MET A 77 -25.70 -5.40 7.57
N ALA A 78 -25.87 -4.66 8.67
CA ALA A 78 -24.76 -4.14 9.45
C ALA A 78 -24.04 -5.25 10.22
N ALA A 79 -22.71 -5.27 10.09
CA ALA A 79 -21.79 -6.10 10.85
C ALA A 79 -21.35 -5.44 12.16
N ASN A 80 -21.77 -4.20 12.41
CA ASN A 80 -21.43 -3.47 13.63
C ASN A 80 -21.98 -4.20 14.86
N THR A 81 -21.18 -4.25 15.92
CA THR A 81 -21.56 -4.90 17.19
C THR A 81 -22.49 -4.03 18.05
N GLY A 82 -22.72 -2.78 17.64
CA GLY A 82 -23.39 -1.76 18.43
C GLY A 82 -22.48 -1.07 19.45
N GLU A 83 -21.21 -1.48 19.60
CA GLU A 83 -20.24 -0.74 20.41
C GLU A 83 -19.85 0.58 19.72
N PRO A 84 -19.63 1.66 20.47
CA PRO A 84 -19.30 2.96 19.89
C PRO A 84 -17.86 2.96 19.35
N THR A 85 -17.70 3.48 18.13
CA THR A 85 -16.38 3.64 17.47
C THR A 85 -15.83 5.06 17.63
N ARG A 86 -16.66 5.99 18.13
CA ARG A 86 -16.28 7.39 18.35
C ARG A 86 -16.82 7.92 19.68
N GLN A 87 -15.93 8.58 20.43
CA GLN A 87 -16.25 9.44 21.57
C GLN A 87 -16.03 10.90 21.19
N SER A 88 -16.99 11.78 21.50
CA SER A 88 -16.86 13.21 21.20
C SER A 88 -15.73 13.86 22.01
N ARG A 89 -14.90 14.67 21.33
CA ARG A 89 -13.83 15.46 21.98
C ARG A 89 -14.36 16.69 22.71
N ALA A 90 -15.50 17.21 22.29
CA ALA A 90 -16.14 18.37 22.92
C ALA A 90 -17.02 17.93 24.10
N GLU A 91 -17.59 16.72 24.03
CA GLU A 91 -18.52 16.17 25.03
C GLU A 91 -18.10 14.73 25.37
N PRO A 92 -17.23 14.53 26.39
CA PRO A 92 -16.61 13.24 26.66
C PRO A 92 -17.58 12.09 27.02
N TYR A 93 -18.87 12.37 27.22
CA TYR A 93 -19.88 11.35 27.52
C TYR A 93 -20.75 10.99 26.32
N THR A 94 -20.55 11.63 25.17
CA THR A 94 -21.31 11.40 23.95
C THR A 94 -20.59 10.35 23.10
N LEU A 95 -21.21 9.17 22.98
CA LEU A 95 -20.71 7.99 22.27
C LEU A 95 -21.52 7.79 20.97
N SER A 96 -20.86 7.35 19.91
CA SER A 96 -21.48 7.16 18.60
C SER A 96 -20.69 6.17 17.73
N ALA A 97 -21.33 5.68 16.67
CA ALA A 97 -20.75 4.90 15.60
C ALA A 97 -21.09 5.53 14.23
N PRO A 98 -20.34 6.56 13.79
CA PRO A 98 -20.56 7.21 12.49
C PRO A 98 -20.12 6.36 11.29
N ASP A 99 -19.42 5.26 11.53
CA ASP A 99 -18.97 4.30 10.53
C ASP A 99 -19.74 2.97 10.61
N VAL A 100 -19.94 2.36 9.44
CA VAL A 100 -20.71 1.12 9.28
C VAL A 100 -19.95 0.14 8.39
N THR A 101 -20.00 -1.14 8.75
CA THR A 101 -19.64 -2.23 7.83
C THR A 101 -20.90 -2.98 7.45
N LEU A 102 -21.18 -3.09 6.15
CA LEU A 102 -22.33 -3.79 5.61
C LEU A 102 -21.89 -5.00 4.79
N HIS A 103 -22.65 -6.09 4.86
CA HIS A 103 -22.46 -7.25 4.00
C HIS A 103 -23.80 -7.82 3.55
N HIS A 104 -23.79 -8.52 2.41
CA HIS A 104 -24.95 -9.29 1.98
C HIS A 104 -25.21 -10.44 2.97
N GLY A 105 -26.47 -10.74 3.24
CA GLY A 105 -26.87 -11.78 4.20
C GLY A 105 -26.28 -13.19 3.94
N PRO A 106 -26.44 -14.16 4.86
CA PRO A 106 -25.75 -15.46 4.90
C PRO A 106 -25.81 -16.38 3.65
N ALA A 107 -26.52 -16.00 2.58
CA ALA A 107 -26.58 -16.73 1.31
C ALA A 107 -25.32 -16.59 0.41
N ALA A 108 -24.31 -15.78 0.76
CA ALA A 108 -23.18 -15.45 -0.14
C ALA A 108 -21.78 -16.01 0.23
N GLN A 109 -21.68 -16.94 1.19
CA GLN A 109 -20.41 -17.55 1.62
C GLN A 109 -19.75 -18.39 0.50
N THR A 110 -18.42 -18.32 0.38
CA THR A 110 -17.66 -18.88 -0.76
C THR A 110 -16.59 -19.89 -0.38
N GLY A 111 -16.13 -19.86 0.88
CA GLY A 111 -15.11 -20.77 1.37
C GLY A 111 -15.71 -22.13 1.70
N VAL A 112 -15.15 -23.21 1.15
CA VAL A 112 -15.62 -24.59 1.42
C VAL A 112 -15.65 -24.89 2.93
N LEU A 113 -14.69 -24.37 3.69
CA LEU A 113 -14.68 -24.52 5.14
C LEU A 113 -15.82 -23.74 5.81
N ALA A 114 -16.05 -22.50 5.40
CA ALA A 114 -17.08 -21.65 5.99
C ALA A 114 -18.50 -22.12 5.61
N ASP A 115 -18.70 -22.63 4.39
CA ASP A 115 -19.92 -23.34 4.00
C ASP A 115 -20.13 -24.59 4.84
N ARG A 116 -19.10 -25.42 5.04
CA ARG A 116 -19.17 -26.59 5.93
C ARG A 116 -19.49 -26.20 7.38
N VAL A 117 -18.92 -25.11 7.90
CA VAL A 117 -19.26 -24.59 9.23
C VAL A 117 -20.72 -24.17 9.27
N TRP A 118 -21.20 -23.46 8.24
CA TRP A 118 -22.60 -23.04 8.14
C TRP A 118 -23.57 -24.22 8.12
N GLN A 119 -23.30 -25.24 7.28
CA GLN A 119 -24.09 -26.49 7.23
C GLN A 119 -24.14 -27.17 8.60
N ARG A 120 -23.03 -27.19 9.34
CA ARG A 120 -22.99 -27.78 10.69
C ARG A 120 -23.79 -27.00 11.71
N LEU A 121 -23.81 -25.68 11.62
CA LEU A 121 -24.64 -24.85 12.48
C LEU A 121 -26.14 -25.09 12.23
N LEU A 122 -26.52 -25.24 10.96
CA LEU A 122 -27.89 -25.61 10.57
C LEU A 122 -28.26 -27.01 11.10
N ASP A 123 -27.40 -28.02 10.92
CA ASP A 123 -27.60 -29.38 11.45
C ASP A 123 -27.85 -29.37 12.98
N LEU A 124 -27.16 -28.52 13.72
CA LEU A 124 -27.30 -28.38 15.17
C LEU A 124 -28.62 -27.70 15.54
N ALA A 125 -29.00 -26.65 14.81
CA ALA A 125 -30.25 -25.95 15.01
C ALA A 125 -31.46 -26.88 14.74
N ASP A 126 -31.43 -27.67 13.67
CA ASP A 126 -32.48 -28.63 13.32
C ASP A 126 -32.67 -29.72 14.38
N ARG A 127 -31.63 -30.01 15.16
CA ARG A 127 -31.66 -30.94 16.30
C ARG A 127 -32.11 -30.28 17.60
N GLY A 128 -32.51 -29.02 17.57
CA GLY A 128 -32.88 -28.24 18.75
C GLY A 128 -31.71 -27.88 19.65
N THR A 129 -30.47 -27.91 19.15
CA THR A 129 -29.28 -27.55 19.92
C THR A 129 -29.04 -26.05 19.84
N HIS A 130 -29.18 -25.36 20.97
CA HIS A 130 -28.86 -23.94 21.07
C HIS A 130 -27.34 -23.73 20.91
N THR A 131 -26.92 -23.03 19.86
CA THR A 131 -25.51 -22.80 19.54
C THR A 131 -25.21 -21.30 19.58
N SER A 132 -24.19 -20.90 20.35
CA SER A 132 -23.70 -19.52 20.40
C SER A 132 -22.29 -19.43 19.82
N LEU A 133 -22.07 -18.50 18.90
CA LEU A 133 -20.73 -18.15 18.41
C LEU A 133 -20.21 -16.98 19.22
N GLN A 134 -19.05 -17.17 19.85
CA GLN A 134 -18.34 -16.11 20.55
C GLN A 134 -17.02 -15.86 19.85
N TRP A 135 -16.80 -14.62 19.45
CA TRP A 135 -15.52 -14.19 18.94
C TRP A 135 -14.48 -14.16 20.07
N VAL A 136 -13.27 -14.64 19.77
CA VAL A 136 -12.13 -14.63 20.69
C VAL A 136 -11.00 -13.82 20.03
N PRO A 137 -10.39 -12.85 20.75
CA PRO A 137 -9.26 -12.10 20.21
C PRO A 137 -8.04 -13.00 20.01
N GLY A 138 -7.47 -12.96 18.80
CA GLY A 138 -6.18 -13.58 18.50
C GLY A 138 -5.02 -12.87 19.21
N HIS A 139 -3.95 -13.61 19.49
CA HIS A 139 -2.70 -13.09 20.08
C HIS A 139 -2.85 -12.31 21.40
N ALA A 140 -3.86 -12.67 22.21
CA ALA A 140 -4.22 -11.97 23.44
C ALA A 140 -3.76 -12.67 24.74
N GLY A 141 -2.85 -13.65 24.69
CA GLY A 141 -2.42 -14.36 25.91
C GLY A 141 -3.37 -15.46 26.37
N LEU A 142 -4.41 -15.81 25.59
CA LEU A 142 -5.44 -16.78 25.99
C LEU A 142 -4.95 -18.21 25.73
N PRO A 143 -4.66 -19.02 26.76
CA PRO A 143 -3.94 -20.29 26.57
C PRO A 143 -4.59 -21.25 25.57
N GLY A 144 -5.93 -21.34 25.56
CA GLY A 144 -6.65 -22.20 24.62
C GLY A 144 -6.61 -21.70 23.17
N ASN A 145 -6.63 -20.38 22.95
CA ASN A 145 -6.54 -19.80 21.61
C ASN A 145 -5.11 -19.87 21.09
N GLU A 146 -4.12 -19.61 21.94
CA GLU A 146 -2.70 -19.72 21.57
C GLU A 146 -2.32 -21.15 21.21
N LEU A 147 -2.83 -22.14 21.96
CA LEU A 147 -2.66 -23.54 21.61
C LEU A 147 -3.31 -23.89 20.26
N ALA A 148 -4.52 -23.37 19.99
CA ALA A 148 -5.18 -23.58 18.71
C ALA A 148 -4.40 -22.93 17.54
N ASP A 149 -3.89 -21.70 17.74
CA ASP A 149 -3.06 -20.99 16.76
C ASP A 149 -1.72 -21.71 16.51
N GLU A 150 -1.10 -22.25 17.57
CA GLU A 150 0.11 -23.06 17.47
C GLU A 150 -0.12 -24.32 16.64
N ILE A 151 -1.17 -25.09 16.94
CA ILE A 151 -1.51 -26.30 16.19
C ILE A 151 -1.82 -25.95 14.73
N ALA A 152 -2.55 -24.86 14.47
CA ALA A 152 -2.84 -24.39 13.12
C ALA A 152 -1.56 -24.01 12.36
N ARG A 153 -0.60 -23.36 13.03
CA ARG A 153 0.71 -22.99 12.47
C ARG A 153 1.57 -24.22 12.19
N GLU A 154 1.58 -25.21 13.06
CA GLU A 154 2.27 -26.48 12.83
C GLU A 154 1.67 -27.20 11.62
N ALA A 155 0.34 -27.32 11.57
CA ALA A 155 -0.37 -27.92 10.45
C ALA A 155 -0.13 -27.21 9.11
N ALA A 156 0.02 -25.88 9.12
CA ALA A 156 0.34 -25.09 7.94
C ALA A 156 1.73 -25.38 7.34
N ASN A 157 2.65 -25.97 8.12
CA ASN A 157 3.99 -26.36 7.66
C ASN A 157 4.06 -27.81 7.16
N LEU A 158 2.99 -28.60 7.33
CA LEU A 158 2.92 -29.96 6.82
C LEU A 158 2.68 -29.97 5.30
N GLU A 159 2.98 -31.10 4.65
CA GLU A 159 2.66 -31.26 3.24
C GLU A 159 1.15 -31.29 3.01
N GLN A 160 0.68 -30.50 2.04
CA GLN A 160 -0.75 -30.31 1.74
C GLN A 160 -1.07 -30.82 0.32
N HIS A 161 -0.82 -32.12 0.07
CA HIS A 161 -0.95 -32.72 -1.28
C HIS A 161 -2.37 -32.64 -1.87
N ASP A 162 -3.40 -32.74 -1.01
CA ASP A 162 -4.81 -32.85 -1.44
C ASP A 162 -5.66 -31.62 -1.08
N VAL A 163 -5.04 -30.50 -0.66
CA VAL A 163 -5.79 -29.29 -0.33
C VAL A 163 -5.95 -28.44 -1.60
N PRO A 164 -7.19 -28.22 -2.09
CA PRO A 164 -7.41 -27.36 -3.24
C PRO A 164 -6.92 -25.95 -2.95
N ILE A 165 -6.02 -25.45 -3.79
CA ILE A 165 -5.55 -24.07 -3.70
C ILE A 165 -6.63 -23.15 -4.30
N ASP A 166 -7.13 -22.19 -3.53
CA ASP A 166 -8.07 -21.20 -4.06
C ASP A 166 -7.38 -20.26 -5.07
N LEU A 167 -8.12 -19.81 -6.07
CA LEU A 167 -7.57 -18.98 -7.14
C LEU A 167 -6.94 -17.66 -6.62
N PRO A 168 -7.53 -16.94 -5.64
CA PRO A 168 -6.87 -15.79 -4.99
C PRO A 168 -5.48 -16.12 -4.44
N SER A 169 -5.33 -17.18 -3.65
CA SER A 169 -4.05 -17.63 -3.10
C SER A 169 -3.02 -17.96 -4.19
N ALA A 170 -3.45 -18.65 -5.25
CA ALA A 170 -2.61 -18.94 -6.40
C ALA A 170 -2.14 -17.66 -7.13
N LYS A 171 -3.07 -16.72 -7.40
CA LYS A 171 -2.75 -15.42 -8.02
C LYS A 171 -1.77 -14.60 -7.17
N ALA A 172 -1.96 -14.56 -5.85
CA ALA A 172 -1.07 -13.85 -4.93
C ALA A 172 0.34 -14.44 -4.95
N ARG A 173 0.48 -15.77 -5.02
CA ARG A 173 1.78 -16.45 -5.15
C ARG A 173 2.45 -16.14 -6.48
N LEU A 174 1.70 -16.16 -7.59
CA LEU A 174 2.21 -15.82 -8.92
C LEU A 174 2.65 -14.35 -9.02
N ARG A 175 1.89 -13.39 -8.48
CA ARG A 175 2.29 -11.97 -8.45
C ARG A 175 3.58 -11.76 -7.68
N ARG A 176 3.73 -12.41 -6.50
CA ARG A 176 4.98 -12.36 -5.72
C ARG A 176 6.15 -12.95 -6.49
N HIS A 177 5.94 -14.03 -7.24
CA HIS A 177 6.98 -14.61 -8.06
C HIS A 177 7.35 -13.70 -9.25
N ALA A 178 6.35 -13.20 -10.00
CA ALA A 178 6.57 -12.30 -11.12
C ALA A 178 7.24 -10.97 -10.70
N HIS A 179 6.91 -10.44 -9.52
CA HIS A 179 7.56 -9.26 -8.99
C HIS A 179 9.03 -9.53 -8.66
N ARG A 180 9.34 -10.66 -8.02
CA ARG A 180 10.73 -11.09 -7.77
C ARG A 180 11.51 -11.31 -9.06
N GLU A 181 10.90 -11.94 -10.05
CA GLU A 181 11.50 -12.11 -11.38
C GLU A 181 11.74 -10.76 -12.07
N TRP A 182 10.77 -9.83 -11.98
CA TRP A 182 10.90 -8.47 -12.53
C TRP A 182 12.02 -7.67 -11.83
N GLU A 183 12.13 -7.76 -10.50
CA GLU A 183 13.24 -7.18 -9.72
C GLU A 183 14.59 -7.78 -10.14
N GLN A 184 14.64 -9.10 -10.37
CA GLN A 184 15.87 -9.79 -10.79
C GLN A 184 16.27 -9.48 -12.24
N ARG A 185 15.31 -9.25 -13.14
CA ARG A 185 15.55 -9.01 -14.58
C ARG A 185 15.88 -7.56 -14.94
N LEU A 186 15.66 -6.59 -14.06
CA LEU A 186 16.08 -5.20 -14.27
C LEU A 186 17.60 -5.04 -14.12
N GLN A 187 18.31 -5.22 -15.22
CA GLN A 187 19.73 -4.88 -15.38
C GLN A 187 20.01 -3.37 -15.63
N PRO A 188 19.13 -2.52 -16.21
CA PRO A 188 19.51 -1.12 -16.52
C PRO A 188 19.25 -0.07 -15.41
N THR A 189 18.57 -0.39 -14.31
CA THR A 189 18.28 0.59 -13.21
C THR A 189 19.25 0.47 -12.02
N ARG A 190 20.35 -0.26 -12.22
CA ARG A 190 21.17 -0.82 -11.15
C ARG A 190 21.93 0.19 -10.32
N TYR A 191 22.32 1.36 -10.80
CA TYR A 191 23.26 2.18 -10.02
C TYR A 191 22.67 2.70 -8.69
N ALA A 192 21.40 3.16 -8.65
CA ALA A 192 20.75 3.56 -7.41
C ALA A 192 20.29 2.38 -6.52
N LEU A 193 19.79 1.29 -7.11
CA LEU A 193 19.27 0.12 -6.36
C LEU A 193 20.39 -0.80 -5.83
N GLN A 194 21.44 -1.04 -6.63
CA GLN A 194 22.61 -1.85 -6.26
C GLN A 194 23.45 -1.17 -5.18
N ASN A 195 23.41 0.16 -5.10
CA ASN A 195 24.06 0.94 -4.05
C ASN A 195 23.08 1.37 -2.93
N GLY A 196 21.84 0.86 -2.88
CA GLY A 196 20.91 1.13 -1.77
C GLY A 196 20.49 2.60 -1.58
N VAL A 197 20.46 3.39 -2.65
CA VAL A 197 20.04 4.80 -2.65
C VAL A 197 18.52 4.90 -2.63
N ARG A 198 17.96 5.42 -1.54
CA ARG A 198 16.51 5.68 -1.42
C ARG A 198 16.08 6.81 -2.35
N ARG A 199 14.81 6.79 -2.78
CA ARG A 199 14.21 7.81 -3.65
C ARG A 199 14.45 9.21 -3.04
N PRO A 200 15.19 10.12 -3.70
CA PRO A 200 15.51 11.42 -3.13
C PRO A 200 14.26 12.29 -2.99
N PRO A 201 14.26 13.27 -2.07
CA PRO A 201 13.18 14.25 -1.96
C PRO A 201 12.98 15.04 -3.27
N THR A 202 11.76 15.55 -3.48
CA THR A 202 11.38 16.35 -4.65
C THR A 202 12.27 17.58 -4.82
N ALA A 203 12.55 17.95 -6.09
CA ALA A 203 13.45 19.03 -6.52
C ALA A 203 13.32 20.35 -5.73
N GLU A 204 12.08 20.75 -5.42
CA GLU A 204 11.76 21.99 -4.69
C GLU A 204 12.35 22.04 -3.28
N ARG A 205 12.53 20.90 -2.62
CA ARG A 205 13.06 20.84 -1.25
C ARG A 205 14.58 21.03 -1.17
N LEU A 206 15.27 20.96 -2.30
CA LEU A 206 16.75 20.95 -2.37
C LEU A 206 17.33 22.24 -2.96
N GLY A 207 16.50 23.19 -3.39
CA GLY A 207 16.97 24.41 -4.06
C GLY A 207 17.67 24.16 -5.40
N LEU A 208 17.42 23.00 -6.02
CA LEU A 208 17.99 22.60 -7.30
C LEU A 208 17.05 22.97 -8.45
N SER A 209 17.61 23.39 -9.58
CA SER A 209 16.83 23.59 -10.80
C SER A 209 16.33 22.26 -11.36
N ARG A 210 15.27 22.32 -12.19
CA ARG A 210 14.74 21.15 -12.89
C ARG A 210 15.81 20.42 -13.70
N ARG A 211 16.71 21.16 -14.37
CA ARG A 211 17.81 20.59 -15.18
C ARG A 211 18.76 19.76 -14.31
N GLU A 212 19.12 20.27 -13.14
CA GLU A 212 20.04 19.61 -12.21
C GLU A 212 19.44 18.33 -11.63
N CYS A 213 18.15 18.35 -11.29
CA CYS A 213 17.45 17.14 -10.85
C CYS A 213 17.39 16.07 -11.94
N VAL A 214 17.17 16.47 -13.20
CA VAL A 214 17.18 15.55 -14.33
C VAL A 214 18.55 14.92 -14.53
N GLU A 215 19.62 15.71 -14.46
CA GLU A 215 20.98 15.18 -14.61
C GLU A 215 21.39 14.25 -13.45
N ALA A 216 21.06 14.62 -12.21
CA ALA A 216 21.27 13.74 -11.06
C ALA A 216 20.51 12.40 -11.21
N ALA A 217 19.28 12.43 -11.74
CA ALA A 217 18.50 11.22 -12.02
C ALA A 217 19.09 10.38 -13.16
N ARG A 218 19.58 11.02 -14.23
CA ARG A 218 20.26 10.36 -15.34
C ARG A 218 21.54 9.66 -14.90
N LEU A 219 22.35 10.31 -14.05
CA LEU A 219 23.53 9.68 -13.46
C LEU A 219 23.15 8.50 -12.59
N ARG A 220 22.17 8.64 -11.67
CA ARG A 220 21.67 7.53 -10.83
C ARG A 220 21.13 6.33 -11.60
N THR A 221 20.69 6.55 -12.83
CA THR A 221 20.18 5.48 -13.71
C THR A 221 21.25 4.98 -14.67
N GLY A 222 22.45 5.56 -14.72
CA GLY A 222 23.50 5.18 -15.67
C GLY A 222 23.19 5.56 -17.13
N HIS A 223 22.34 6.58 -17.33
CA HIS A 223 21.88 7.08 -18.63
C HIS A 223 22.23 8.56 -18.84
N SER A 224 23.38 9.01 -18.35
CA SER A 224 23.81 10.41 -18.48
C SER A 224 24.72 10.60 -19.69
N LEU A 225 24.34 11.52 -20.57
CA LEU A 225 25.17 11.98 -21.70
C LEU A 225 26.45 12.69 -21.24
N MET A 226 26.61 12.98 -19.95
CA MET A 226 27.84 13.56 -19.40
C MET A 226 28.99 12.57 -19.33
N LEU A 227 28.73 11.27 -19.39
CA LEU A 227 29.73 10.21 -19.31
C LEU A 227 30.11 9.74 -20.72
N ARG A 228 31.40 9.74 -21.06
CA ARG A 228 31.88 9.17 -22.33
C ARG A 228 31.55 7.69 -22.49
N GLU A 229 31.59 6.89 -21.43
CA GLU A 229 31.16 5.48 -21.49
C GLU A 229 29.72 5.36 -22.02
N TYR A 230 28.81 6.17 -21.47
CA TYR A 230 27.41 6.11 -21.89
C TYR A 230 27.25 6.58 -23.34
N ARG A 231 27.93 7.67 -23.73
CA ARG A 231 27.90 8.17 -25.11
C ARG A 231 28.45 7.14 -26.09
N HIS A 232 29.52 6.46 -25.73
CA HIS A 232 30.10 5.39 -26.53
C HIS A 232 29.14 4.21 -26.70
N ARG A 233 28.53 3.77 -25.59
CA ARG A 233 27.53 2.68 -25.59
C ARG A 233 26.33 2.95 -26.51
N ILE A 234 25.95 4.21 -26.70
CA ILE A 234 24.85 4.62 -27.59
C ILE A 234 25.31 5.12 -28.96
N GLY A 235 26.61 5.04 -29.28
CA GLY A 235 27.18 5.41 -30.57
C GLY A 235 27.31 6.92 -30.85
N LEU A 236 27.40 7.74 -29.80
CA LEU A 236 27.64 9.20 -29.91
C LEU A 236 29.11 9.60 -29.67
N GLU A 237 29.96 8.66 -29.27
CA GLU A 237 31.39 8.89 -29.00
C GLU A 237 32.17 7.63 -29.40
N ASP A 238 33.32 7.78 -30.07
CA ASP A 238 34.11 6.61 -30.50
C ASP A 238 35.01 6.08 -29.37
N ASP A 239 35.39 6.94 -28.43
CA ASP A 239 36.32 6.62 -27.34
C ASP A 239 35.69 6.92 -25.97
N PRO A 240 35.45 5.89 -25.13
CA PRO A 240 34.91 6.06 -23.79
C PRO A 240 35.92 6.65 -22.79
N THR A 241 37.20 6.77 -23.13
CA THR A 241 38.28 7.18 -22.21
C THR A 241 38.05 8.55 -21.58
N CYS A 242 38.30 8.64 -20.28
CA CYS A 242 38.20 9.87 -19.50
C CYS A 242 39.14 10.95 -20.05
N PRO A 243 38.62 12.14 -20.42
CA PRO A 243 39.43 13.19 -21.03
C PRO A 243 40.37 13.89 -20.04
N GLU A 244 40.11 13.74 -18.74
CA GLU A 244 40.87 14.43 -17.69
C GLU A 244 42.11 13.64 -17.25
N CYS A 245 41.98 12.32 -17.09
CA CYS A 245 43.08 11.47 -16.64
C CYS A 245 43.68 10.62 -17.77
N GLY A 246 42.91 10.26 -18.81
CA GLY A 246 43.36 9.39 -19.89
C GLY A 246 43.66 7.93 -19.49
N LEU A 247 43.28 7.50 -18.29
CA LEU A 247 43.68 6.18 -17.74
C LEU A 247 42.63 5.09 -17.94
N GLU A 248 41.35 5.43 -17.81
CA GLU A 248 40.23 4.49 -17.87
C GLU A 248 39.02 5.13 -18.56
N ASP A 249 38.03 4.32 -18.90
CA ASP A 249 36.73 4.76 -19.38
C ASP A 249 36.05 5.71 -18.39
N GLU A 250 35.41 6.75 -18.90
CA GLU A 250 34.66 7.70 -18.10
C GLU A 250 33.32 7.12 -17.64
N THR A 251 33.39 6.13 -16.77
CA THR A 251 32.23 5.56 -16.09
C THR A 251 31.75 6.46 -14.95
N LEU A 252 30.58 6.15 -14.40
CA LEU A 252 30.06 6.86 -13.24
C LEU A 252 30.91 6.61 -11.98
N THR A 253 31.37 5.38 -11.80
CA THR A 253 32.33 4.98 -10.77
C THR A 253 33.61 5.80 -10.93
N HIS A 254 34.19 5.81 -12.13
CA HIS A 254 35.39 6.60 -12.39
C HIS A 254 35.19 8.09 -12.10
N LEU A 255 34.06 8.69 -12.48
CA LEU A 255 33.72 10.08 -12.14
C LEU A 255 33.64 10.33 -10.62
N LEU A 256 32.99 9.42 -9.88
CA LEU A 256 32.63 9.61 -8.48
C LEU A 256 33.64 9.05 -7.46
N THR A 257 34.53 8.14 -7.84
CA THR A 257 35.51 7.52 -6.94
C THR A 257 36.92 7.48 -7.51
N ASP A 258 37.11 7.02 -8.74
CA ASP A 258 38.44 6.49 -9.11
C ASP A 258 39.32 7.51 -9.84
N CYS A 259 38.73 8.51 -10.50
CA CYS A 259 39.48 9.43 -11.36
C CYS A 259 40.48 10.27 -10.54
N PRO A 260 41.81 10.14 -10.76
CA PRO A 260 42.80 10.87 -9.97
C PRO A 260 42.74 12.38 -10.25
N ALA A 261 42.43 12.77 -11.49
CA ALA A 261 42.28 14.18 -11.87
C ALA A 261 41.11 14.89 -11.15
N ARG A 262 40.22 14.13 -10.50
CA ARG A 262 39.04 14.66 -9.78
C ARG A 262 39.12 14.46 -8.27
N ALA A 263 40.21 13.90 -7.75
CA ALA A 263 40.39 13.60 -6.33
C ALA A 263 40.20 14.84 -5.43
N ASP A 264 40.81 15.98 -5.81
CA ASP A 264 40.67 17.22 -5.06
C ASP A 264 39.23 17.76 -5.00
N ALA A 265 38.49 17.63 -6.11
CA ALA A 265 37.09 18.04 -6.17
C ALA A 265 36.22 17.18 -5.26
N ARG A 266 36.47 15.86 -5.24
CA ARG A 266 35.76 14.93 -4.36
C ARG A 266 36.10 15.19 -2.89
N ARG A 267 37.37 15.38 -2.56
CA ARG A 267 37.82 15.68 -1.19
C ARG A 267 37.17 16.94 -0.63
N ARG A 268 37.00 17.98 -1.46
CA ARG A 268 36.33 19.23 -1.05
C ARG A 268 34.82 19.09 -0.81
N ILE A 269 34.14 18.19 -1.53
CA ILE A 269 32.67 18.06 -1.51
C ILE A 269 32.22 16.93 -0.57
N PHE A 270 32.86 15.78 -0.65
CA PHE A 270 32.52 14.57 0.09
C PHE A 270 33.37 14.43 1.37
N GLY A 271 34.52 15.09 1.44
CA GLY A 271 35.46 14.99 2.58
C GLY A 271 36.59 14.00 2.35
N GLU A 272 36.50 13.19 1.29
CA GLU A 272 37.43 12.15 0.92
C GLU A 272 37.63 12.11 -0.61
N ASP A 273 38.77 11.57 -1.05
CA ASP A 273 39.11 11.43 -2.46
C ASP A 273 38.50 10.19 -3.11
N GLU A 274 38.04 9.19 -2.36
CA GLU A 274 37.40 7.98 -2.92
C GLU A 274 36.08 7.68 -2.19
N PRO A 275 35.03 8.51 -2.36
CA PRO A 275 33.82 8.37 -1.57
C PRO A 275 32.97 7.18 -1.98
N GLU A 276 32.34 6.50 -1.03
CA GLU A 276 31.45 5.40 -1.38
C GLU A 276 30.39 5.86 -2.40
N ILE A 277 30.26 5.09 -3.50
CA ILE A 277 29.32 5.41 -4.59
C ILE A 277 27.91 5.69 -4.08
N LYS A 278 27.47 4.92 -3.08
CA LYS A 278 26.18 5.09 -2.42
C LYS A 278 26.02 6.48 -1.81
N GLU A 279 27.05 6.98 -1.14
CA GLU A 279 27.03 8.28 -0.47
C GLU A 279 27.09 9.41 -1.49
N ALA A 280 27.97 9.29 -2.49
CA ALA A 280 28.11 10.26 -3.57
C ALA A 280 26.81 10.43 -4.39
N LEU A 281 26.08 9.34 -4.61
CA LEU A 281 24.76 9.37 -5.24
C LEU A 281 23.61 9.71 -4.30
N GLY A 282 23.79 9.47 -3.00
CA GLY A 282 22.75 9.60 -1.98
C GLY A 282 22.34 11.07 -1.78
N ASP A 283 23.30 11.98 -1.96
CA ASP A 283 23.10 13.42 -1.82
C ASP A 283 23.08 14.11 -3.20
N PRO A 284 21.87 14.44 -3.74
CA PRO A 284 21.76 15.13 -5.01
C PRO A 284 22.43 16.51 -5.03
N THR A 285 22.56 17.17 -3.88
CA THR A 285 23.13 18.52 -3.81
C THR A 285 24.63 18.46 -3.99
N LYS A 286 25.31 17.54 -3.29
CA LYS A 286 26.75 17.29 -3.47
C LYS A 286 27.08 16.80 -4.88
N LEU A 287 26.25 15.92 -5.43
CA LEU A 287 26.42 15.45 -6.81
C LEU A 287 26.34 16.61 -7.82
N VAL A 288 25.37 17.51 -7.66
CA VAL A 288 25.24 18.69 -8.51
C VAL A 288 26.42 19.67 -8.30
N GLU A 289 26.88 19.87 -7.07
CA GLU A 289 28.06 20.70 -6.80
C GLU A 289 29.31 20.15 -7.52
N LEU A 290 29.52 18.83 -7.48
CA LEU A 290 30.63 18.19 -8.18
C LEU A 290 30.55 18.48 -9.68
N LEU A 291 29.38 18.29 -10.28
CA LEU A 291 29.18 18.52 -11.71
C LEU A 291 29.40 20.00 -12.09
N ARG A 292 28.96 20.96 -11.26
CA ARG A 292 29.23 22.39 -11.47
C ARG A 292 30.74 22.69 -11.44
N ARG A 293 31.48 22.13 -10.47
CA ARG A 293 32.94 22.31 -10.39
C ARG A 293 33.69 21.73 -11.57
N LEU A 294 33.17 20.64 -12.15
CA LEU A 294 33.71 20.02 -13.35
C LEU A 294 33.26 20.72 -14.64
N GLY A 295 32.50 21.81 -14.56
CA GLY A 295 32.00 22.54 -15.73
C GLY A 295 30.97 21.77 -16.55
N ARG A 296 30.26 20.81 -15.94
CA ARG A 296 29.30 19.91 -16.62
C ARG A 296 27.84 20.31 -16.44
N LEU A 297 27.57 21.44 -15.76
CA LEU A 297 26.22 21.97 -15.54
C LEU A 297 26.16 23.47 -15.84
#